data_AF-A0A6V7UV06-F1
#
_entry.id   AF-A0A6V7UV06-F1
#
_cell.length_a   1.000
_cell.length_b   1.000
_cell.length_c   1.000
_cell.angle_alpha   90.00
_cell.angle_beta   90.00
_cell.angle_gamma   90.00
#
_symmetry.space_group_name_H-M   'P 1'
#
loop_
_entity.id
_entity.type
_entity.pdbx_description
1 polymer ?
#
loop_
_entity_poly.entity_id
_entity_poly.type
_entity_poly.pdbx_seq_one_letter_code
_entity_poly.pdbx_strand_id
1 'polypeptide(L)'
;MMKRFGINASIFEFLLVIFTISAVRGPKIEHDSQTSASASASGSFPIVLPHNELKQDGAKFYLEGDEKNTCLLYIESISVVLYNVKQKMSAWATINATSKGATYSGSIECPATHNTGQEFKISLQANAGGEGVSGYYIGDKKKVIFRLSKVDVDLIFNFTSSAYWELVNADVRTISLDGAEEGGVPSVDNTWRLVSGISSNNKGWIFTDNQSPAWNINGFKDYAFSCGRTSPIIWAKEESLEHAVGLAFHNLQFQLNSTYISPDKKRMAKFGWRVNDCAPLLSIGTWMILVVAIIFIGVLSFGFLMLNSVQTMSRFDDPKQKQIIISSKEN
;
A
#
# COMPACT_ATOMS: atom_id res chain seq x y z
N MET A 1 18.42 -10.53 61.58
CA MET A 1 19.30 -10.05 60.49
C MET A 1 18.63 -10.40 59.16
N MET A 2 17.70 -9.55 58.71
CA MET A 2 16.91 -9.73 57.48
C MET A 2 17.68 -9.09 56.32
N LYS A 3 18.14 -9.88 55.35
CA LYS A 3 18.63 -9.36 54.06
C LYS A 3 17.51 -9.45 53.03
N ARG A 4 17.01 -8.27 52.64
CA ARG A 4 16.04 -8.05 51.57
C ARG A 4 16.58 -8.58 50.24
N PHE A 5 15.77 -9.38 49.53
CA PHE A 5 15.92 -9.65 48.11
C PHE A 5 15.56 -8.37 47.33
N GLY A 6 16.54 -7.80 46.63
CA GLY A 6 16.33 -6.72 45.67
C GLY A 6 15.89 -7.31 44.35
N ILE A 7 14.62 -7.12 44.00
CA ILE A 7 14.10 -7.38 42.65
C ILE A 7 14.50 -6.18 41.79
N ASN A 8 15.31 -6.42 40.76
CA ASN A 8 15.77 -5.41 39.81
C ASN A 8 14.58 -4.78 39.07
N ALA A 9 14.29 -3.52 39.38
CA ALA A 9 13.28 -2.66 38.79
C ALA A 9 13.65 -2.15 37.38
N SER A 10 14.40 -2.92 36.58
CA SER A 10 14.94 -2.45 35.29
C SER A 10 14.16 -2.95 34.06
N ILE A 11 13.15 -3.81 34.24
CA ILE A 11 12.36 -4.38 33.13
C ILE A 11 11.03 -3.64 32.93
N PHE A 12 10.59 -2.82 33.90
CA PHE A 12 9.27 -2.17 33.87
C PHE A 12 9.28 -0.76 33.26
N GLU A 13 10.45 -0.17 33.00
CA GLU A 13 10.61 1.20 32.46
C GLU A 13 10.62 1.26 30.93
N PHE A 14 10.55 0.14 30.21
CA PHE A 14 10.62 0.12 28.74
C PHE A 14 9.27 0.17 28.03
N LEU A 15 8.15 0.28 28.76
CA LEU A 15 6.78 0.14 28.23
C LEU A 15 5.92 1.42 28.26
N LEU A 16 6.47 2.58 28.64
CA LEU A 16 5.68 3.81 28.86
C LEU A 16 6.23 5.06 28.15
N VAL A 17 6.74 4.90 26.93
CA VAL A 17 7.08 6.04 26.04
C VAL A 17 6.42 5.86 24.67
N ILE A 18 5.09 5.84 24.62
CA ILE A 18 4.33 6.09 23.39
C ILE A 18 3.07 6.88 23.77
N PHE A 19 2.83 7.97 23.02
CA PHE A 19 1.68 8.90 23.04
C PHE A 19 1.81 10.19 23.87
N THR A 20 2.47 11.19 23.30
CA THR A 20 1.96 12.57 23.25
C THR A 20 2.28 13.21 21.88
N ILE A 21 1.32 13.18 20.96
CA ILE A 21 1.35 14.03 19.76
C ILE A 21 0.80 15.39 20.17
N SER A 22 1.63 16.42 20.13
CA SER A 22 1.22 17.81 20.34
C SER A 22 0.44 18.31 19.12
N ALA A 23 -0.82 18.68 19.33
CA ALA A 23 -1.60 19.46 18.37
C ALA A 23 -1.16 20.93 18.44
N VAL A 24 -0.46 21.41 17.40
CA VAL A 24 -0.15 22.84 17.22
C VAL A 24 -1.26 23.46 16.36
N ARG A 25 -2.04 24.36 16.95
CA ARG A 25 -3.00 25.24 16.26
C ARG A 25 -2.25 26.42 15.65
N GLY A 26 -2.19 26.49 14.32
CA GLY A 26 -1.78 27.68 13.56
C GLY A 26 -2.99 28.48 13.06
N PRO A 27 -2.87 29.81 12.83
CA PRO A 27 -3.99 30.71 12.58
C PRO A 27 -4.57 30.59 11.17
N LYS A 28 -5.85 30.99 11.05
CA LYS A 28 -6.61 31.16 9.81
C LYS A 28 -5.92 32.19 8.89
N ILE A 29 -5.70 31.82 7.63
CA ILE A 29 -5.32 32.75 6.56
C ILE A 29 -6.33 32.61 5.42
N GLU A 30 -6.69 33.77 4.89
CA GLU A 30 -7.79 34.09 3.99
C GLU A 30 -7.62 33.50 2.58
N HIS A 31 -8.76 33.22 1.94
CA HIS A 31 -8.86 32.58 0.63
C HIS A 31 -8.50 33.55 -0.50
N ASP A 32 -7.53 33.16 -1.33
CA ASP A 32 -7.46 33.61 -2.72
C ASP A 32 -7.72 32.42 -3.66
N SER A 33 -8.55 32.69 -4.66
CA SER A 33 -9.04 31.77 -5.70
C SER A 33 -7.88 31.11 -6.47
N GLN A 34 -7.78 29.79 -6.40
CA GLN A 34 -6.70 29.01 -7.01
C GLN A 34 -7.11 28.42 -8.36
N THR A 35 -6.31 28.70 -9.38
CA THR A 35 -6.41 28.07 -10.70
C THR A 35 -5.42 26.90 -10.74
N SER A 36 -5.93 25.66 -10.72
CA SER A 36 -5.10 24.45 -10.91
C SER A 36 -4.60 24.38 -12.35
N ALA A 37 -3.30 24.12 -12.54
CA ALA A 37 -2.74 23.86 -13.87
C ALA A 37 -2.93 22.37 -14.20
N SER A 38 -3.49 22.09 -15.38
CA SER A 38 -3.64 20.73 -15.89
C SER A 38 -2.53 20.42 -16.89
N ALA A 39 -1.94 19.24 -16.77
CA ALA A 39 -0.92 18.76 -17.70
C ALA A 39 -1.29 17.37 -18.21
N SER A 40 -1.05 17.10 -19.50
CA SER A 40 -1.49 15.87 -20.15
C SER A 40 -0.34 15.16 -20.86
N ALA A 41 -0.48 13.85 -21.07
CA ALA A 41 0.42 13.03 -21.87
C ALA A 41 -0.36 11.96 -22.61
N SER A 42 0.21 11.48 -23.71
CA SER A 42 -0.23 10.26 -24.38
C SER A 42 0.96 9.53 -24.96
N GLY A 43 0.91 8.20 -24.98
CA GLY A 43 2.03 7.40 -25.48
C GLY A 43 1.84 5.91 -25.33
N SER A 44 2.94 5.16 -25.43
CA SER A 44 3.00 3.73 -25.07
C SER A 44 3.37 3.59 -23.59
N PHE A 45 3.00 2.48 -22.97
CA PHE A 45 3.37 2.20 -21.57
C PHE A 45 4.90 2.18 -21.38
N PRO A 46 5.43 2.59 -20.21
CA PRO A 46 4.71 2.96 -18.98
C PRO A 46 4.03 4.33 -19.05
N ILE A 47 3.00 4.53 -18.23
CA ILE A 47 2.31 5.82 -18.10
C ILE A 47 3.21 6.75 -17.29
N VAL A 48 3.58 7.87 -17.88
CA VAL A 48 4.28 8.97 -17.18
C VAL A 48 3.48 10.26 -17.37
N LEU A 49 3.07 10.88 -16.27
CA LEU A 49 2.40 12.18 -16.26
C LEU A 49 3.12 13.17 -15.34
N PRO A 50 3.24 14.46 -15.72
CA PRO A 50 2.97 15.00 -17.06
C PRO A 50 4.02 14.54 -18.09
N HIS A 51 3.76 14.74 -19.39
CA HIS A 51 4.77 14.48 -20.41
C HIS A 51 5.87 15.55 -20.34
N ASN A 52 6.92 15.28 -19.59
CA ASN A 52 8.10 16.15 -19.58
C ASN A 52 9.10 15.65 -20.62
N GLU A 53 9.58 16.54 -21.49
CA GLU A 53 10.62 16.19 -22.45
C GLU A 53 11.90 15.78 -21.73
N LEU A 54 12.45 14.62 -22.12
CA LEU A 54 13.78 14.19 -21.71
C LEU A 54 14.81 15.10 -22.38
N LYS A 55 15.47 15.94 -21.59
CA LYS A 55 16.59 16.77 -22.05
C LYS A 55 17.91 16.08 -21.78
N GLN A 56 18.86 16.28 -22.70
CA GLN A 56 20.22 15.79 -22.58
C GLN A 56 21.16 16.95 -22.27
N ASP A 57 22.00 16.78 -21.26
CA ASP A 57 23.09 17.69 -20.91
C ASP A 57 24.40 16.89 -20.82
N GLY A 58 25.20 16.96 -21.89
CA GLY A 58 26.35 16.09 -22.06
C GLY A 58 25.96 14.61 -22.09
N ALA A 59 26.44 13.85 -21.10
CA ALA A 59 26.16 12.41 -20.96
C ALA A 59 24.98 12.10 -20.01
N LYS A 60 24.28 13.11 -19.48
CA LYS A 60 23.18 12.95 -18.52
C LYS A 60 21.84 13.29 -19.16
N PHE A 61 20.84 12.48 -18.87
CA PHE A 61 19.44 12.75 -19.23
C PHE A 61 18.69 13.22 -17.99
N TYR A 62 17.84 14.23 -18.15
CA TYR A 62 16.96 14.71 -17.09
C TYR A 62 15.61 15.10 -17.66
N LEU A 63 14.56 14.93 -16.86
CA LEU A 63 13.25 15.48 -17.15
C LEU A 63 13.24 16.93 -16.70
N GLU A 64 12.93 17.87 -17.59
CA GLU A 64 12.79 19.27 -17.19
C GLU A 64 11.60 19.43 -16.25
N GLY A 65 11.81 20.14 -15.14
CA GLY A 65 10.73 20.45 -14.19
C GLY A 65 10.00 21.72 -14.60
N ASP A 66 8.68 21.65 -14.72
CA ASP A 66 7.81 22.82 -14.89
C ASP A 66 7.63 23.53 -13.54
N GLU A 67 7.54 24.87 -13.57
CA GLU A 67 7.22 25.66 -12.38
C GLU A 67 5.76 25.47 -11.94
N LYS A 68 4.87 25.13 -12.88
CA LYS A 68 3.42 25.05 -12.66
C LYS A 68 2.92 23.64 -12.37
N ASN A 69 3.63 22.62 -12.85
CA ASN A 69 3.25 21.22 -12.70
C ASN A 69 4.29 20.48 -11.87
N THR A 70 4.11 20.53 -10.55
CA THR A 70 5.03 19.90 -9.61
C THR A 70 4.75 18.42 -9.42
N CYS A 71 3.61 17.88 -9.83
CA CYS A 71 3.34 16.46 -9.61
C CYS A 71 3.97 15.57 -10.67
N LEU A 72 4.35 14.36 -10.26
CA LEU A 72 4.86 13.31 -11.12
C LEU A 72 4.12 12.01 -10.80
N LEU A 73 3.66 11.33 -11.84
CA LEU A 73 2.99 10.03 -11.79
C LEU A 73 3.72 9.07 -12.73
N TYR A 74 3.94 7.87 -12.24
CA TYR A 74 4.45 6.73 -12.99
C TYR A 74 3.55 5.52 -12.73
N ILE A 75 3.12 4.82 -13.78
CA ILE A 75 2.38 3.56 -13.68
C ILE A 75 2.89 2.62 -14.76
N GLU A 76 3.32 1.42 -14.36
CA GLU A 76 3.86 0.45 -15.33
C GLU A 76 2.76 -0.34 -16.06
N SER A 77 1.72 -0.75 -15.33
CA SER A 77 0.59 -1.46 -15.92
C SER A 77 -0.70 -1.28 -15.16
N ILE A 78 -1.80 -1.42 -15.88
CA ILE A 78 -3.17 -1.35 -15.36
C ILE A 78 -3.81 -2.72 -15.47
N SER A 79 -4.37 -3.22 -14.36
CA SER A 79 -5.04 -4.51 -14.30
C SER A 79 -6.51 -4.32 -13.97
N VAL A 80 -7.37 -4.99 -14.74
CA VAL A 80 -8.80 -5.09 -14.44
C VAL A 80 -9.10 -6.48 -13.92
N VAL A 81 -9.82 -6.54 -12.81
CA VAL A 81 -10.24 -7.76 -12.14
C VAL A 81 -11.75 -7.88 -12.27
N LEU A 82 -12.23 -8.94 -12.93
CA LEU A 82 -13.63 -9.29 -12.95
C LEU A 82 -13.92 -10.26 -11.80
N TYR A 83 -14.90 -9.92 -10.99
CA TYR A 83 -15.34 -10.71 -9.85
C TYR A 83 -16.67 -11.39 -10.17
N ASN A 84 -16.71 -12.72 -10.15
CA ASN A 84 -17.96 -13.49 -10.16
C ASN A 84 -18.41 -13.71 -8.71
N VAL A 85 -19.43 -12.97 -8.31
CA VAL A 85 -19.87 -12.86 -6.92
C VAL A 85 -20.46 -14.16 -6.40
N LYS A 86 -21.24 -14.86 -7.23
CA LYS A 86 -21.89 -16.13 -6.89
C LYS A 86 -20.88 -17.28 -6.79
N GLN A 87 -19.96 -17.34 -7.75
CA GLN A 87 -18.98 -18.43 -7.83
C GLN A 87 -17.73 -18.19 -6.96
N LYS A 88 -17.56 -16.98 -6.41
CA LYS A 88 -16.38 -16.55 -5.63
C LYS A 88 -15.07 -16.72 -6.40
N MET A 89 -15.14 -16.48 -7.71
CA MET A 89 -13.99 -16.56 -8.60
C MET A 89 -13.67 -15.17 -9.12
N SER A 90 -12.39 -14.90 -9.32
CA SER A 90 -11.93 -13.69 -10.00
C SER A 90 -11.13 -14.04 -11.22
N ALA A 91 -11.35 -13.27 -12.28
CA ALA A 91 -10.54 -13.28 -13.48
C ALA A 91 -9.83 -11.93 -13.61
N TRP A 92 -8.65 -11.88 -14.24
CA TRP A 92 -7.92 -10.63 -14.41
C TRP A 92 -7.26 -10.53 -15.78
N ALA A 93 -7.16 -9.31 -16.29
CA ALA A 93 -6.45 -8.94 -17.51
C ALA A 93 -5.60 -7.69 -17.24
N THR A 94 -4.42 -7.59 -17.86
CA THR A 94 -3.48 -6.48 -17.60
C THR A 94 -3.00 -5.84 -18.89
N ILE A 95 -3.19 -4.53 -18.99
CA ILE A 95 -2.61 -3.70 -20.04
C ILE A 95 -1.24 -3.20 -19.57
N ASN A 96 -0.20 -3.51 -20.34
CA ASN A 96 1.18 -3.14 -20.04
C ASN A 96 1.98 -2.89 -21.34
N ALA A 97 3.28 -2.58 -21.21
CA ALA A 97 4.17 -2.37 -22.35
C ALA A 97 4.34 -3.58 -23.28
N THR A 98 4.06 -4.81 -22.80
CA THR A 98 4.12 -6.02 -23.64
C THR A 98 2.83 -6.24 -24.44
N SER A 99 1.77 -5.51 -24.14
CA SER A 99 0.50 -5.59 -24.86
C SER A 99 0.64 -4.90 -26.21
N LYS A 100 0.47 -5.66 -27.30
CA LYS A 100 0.75 -5.19 -28.66
C LYS A 100 -0.21 -4.05 -29.05
N GLY A 101 0.34 -2.85 -29.26
CA GLY A 101 -0.44 -1.67 -29.61
C GLY A 101 -1.13 -1.01 -28.42
N ALA A 102 -0.73 -1.33 -27.19
CA ALA A 102 -1.28 -0.68 -26.01
C ALA A 102 -0.79 0.77 -25.92
N THR A 103 -1.74 1.67 -25.73
CA THR A 103 -1.51 3.12 -25.64
C THR A 103 -2.22 3.68 -24.43
N TYR A 104 -1.70 4.78 -23.89
CA TYR A 104 -2.37 5.54 -22.85
C TYR A 104 -2.54 7.00 -23.27
N SER A 105 -3.51 7.66 -22.68
CA SER A 105 -3.63 9.10 -22.58
C SER A 105 -4.06 9.44 -21.16
N GLY A 106 -3.62 10.58 -20.65
CA GLY A 106 -4.00 10.98 -19.30
C GLY A 106 -3.67 12.42 -19.02
N SER A 107 -4.29 12.95 -17.98
CA SER A 107 -3.99 14.27 -17.46
C SER A 107 -3.90 14.23 -15.95
N ILE A 108 -3.06 15.12 -15.42
CA ILE A 108 -2.94 15.36 -14.00
C ILE A 108 -3.21 16.84 -13.74
N GLU A 109 -4.12 17.09 -12.81
CA GLU A 109 -4.46 18.42 -12.33
C GLU A 109 -3.78 18.60 -10.99
N CYS A 110 -2.65 19.29 -10.97
CA CYS A 110 -1.89 19.48 -9.75
C CYS A 110 -2.49 20.62 -8.91
N PRO A 111 -2.64 20.42 -7.60
CA PRO A 111 -3.11 21.47 -6.72
C PRO A 111 -1.95 22.46 -6.48
N ALA A 112 -2.20 23.75 -6.72
CA ALA A 112 -1.20 24.80 -6.51
C ALA A 112 -0.87 25.02 -5.02
N THR A 113 -1.80 24.65 -4.14
CA THR A 113 -1.57 24.61 -2.68
C THR A 113 -1.98 23.26 -2.11
N HIS A 114 -1.68 23.05 -0.83
CA HIS A 114 -1.98 21.80 -0.13
C HIS A 114 -2.89 22.10 1.07
N ASN A 115 -4.00 22.79 0.80
CA ASN A 115 -4.98 23.13 1.82
C ASN A 115 -5.89 21.94 2.11
N THR A 116 -6.29 21.77 3.36
CA THR A 116 -7.26 20.74 3.75
C THR A 116 -8.56 20.90 2.97
N GLY A 117 -9.07 19.80 2.41
CA GLY A 117 -10.29 19.81 1.60
C GLY A 117 -10.08 20.20 0.13
N GLN A 118 -8.86 20.55 -0.27
CA GLN A 118 -8.55 20.78 -1.68
C GLN A 118 -8.47 19.44 -2.42
N GLU A 119 -9.16 19.38 -3.54
CA GLU A 119 -9.15 18.20 -4.40
C GLU A 119 -8.16 18.34 -5.55
N PHE A 120 -7.65 17.20 -6.01
CA PHE A 120 -6.87 17.11 -7.23
C PHE A 120 -7.24 15.85 -8.00
N LYS A 121 -7.10 15.89 -9.32
CA LYS A 121 -7.67 14.89 -10.21
C LYS A 121 -6.60 14.30 -11.13
N ILE A 122 -6.65 12.99 -11.33
CA ILE A 122 -5.86 12.28 -12.33
C ILE A 122 -6.84 11.57 -13.26
N SER A 123 -6.86 11.97 -14.53
CA SER A 123 -7.67 11.32 -15.56
C SER A 123 -6.78 10.35 -16.34
N LEU A 124 -7.18 9.08 -16.44
CA LEU A 124 -6.42 8.03 -17.11
C LEU A 124 -7.28 7.30 -18.12
N GLN A 125 -6.78 7.20 -19.34
CA GLN A 125 -7.34 6.37 -20.39
C GLN A 125 -6.25 5.43 -20.93
N ALA A 126 -6.53 4.13 -20.93
CA ALA A 126 -5.66 3.10 -21.46
C ALA A 126 -6.41 2.25 -22.47
N ASN A 127 -5.82 2.04 -23.64
CA ASN A 127 -6.30 1.15 -24.67
C ASN A 127 -5.35 -0.03 -24.79
N ALA A 128 -5.89 -1.24 -24.82
CA ALA A 128 -5.12 -2.48 -24.93
C ALA A 128 -4.50 -2.69 -26.33
N GLY A 129 -5.06 -2.05 -27.36
CA GLY A 129 -4.69 -2.25 -28.75
C GLY A 129 -5.18 -3.59 -29.32
N GLY A 130 -5.32 -3.66 -30.65
CA GLY A 130 -5.68 -4.89 -31.37
C GLY A 130 -6.97 -5.54 -30.88
N GLU A 131 -6.90 -6.84 -30.58
CA GLU A 131 -8.01 -7.68 -30.11
C GLU A 131 -8.30 -7.58 -28.59
N GLY A 132 -7.58 -6.72 -27.87
CA GLY A 132 -7.67 -6.60 -26.41
C GLY A 132 -6.84 -7.65 -25.65
N VAL A 133 -6.73 -7.46 -24.33
CA VAL A 133 -6.01 -8.40 -23.44
C VAL A 133 -6.98 -9.42 -22.88
N SER A 134 -6.66 -10.71 -23.03
CA SER A 134 -7.49 -11.80 -22.50
C SER A 134 -7.36 -11.93 -20.99
N GLY A 135 -8.51 -12.03 -20.31
CA GLY A 135 -8.62 -12.27 -18.88
C GLY A 135 -8.98 -13.71 -18.55
N TYR A 136 -8.36 -14.24 -17.49
CA TYR A 136 -8.45 -15.65 -17.09
C TYR A 136 -8.79 -15.77 -15.61
N TYR A 137 -9.54 -16.80 -15.22
CA TYR A 137 -9.76 -17.12 -13.81
C TYR A 137 -8.44 -17.46 -13.10
N ILE A 138 -8.36 -17.12 -11.82
CA ILE A 138 -7.26 -17.57 -10.97
C ILE A 138 -7.26 -19.11 -10.93
N GLY A 139 -6.22 -19.72 -11.51
CA GLY A 139 -6.03 -21.17 -11.54
C GLY A 139 -6.33 -21.86 -12.86
N ASP A 140 -7.06 -21.21 -13.78
CA ASP A 140 -7.34 -21.74 -15.12
C ASP A 140 -6.97 -20.73 -16.20
N LYS A 141 -5.79 -20.93 -16.82
CA LYS A 141 -5.26 -20.09 -17.90
C LYS A 141 -5.70 -20.52 -19.30
N LYS A 142 -6.51 -21.58 -19.43
CA LYS A 142 -6.86 -22.14 -20.74
C LYS A 142 -8.14 -21.54 -21.31
N LYS A 143 -9.05 -21.09 -20.44
CA LYS A 143 -10.33 -20.50 -20.83
C LYS A 143 -10.30 -18.98 -20.68
N VAL A 144 -10.40 -18.28 -21.81
CA VAL A 144 -10.59 -16.82 -21.81
C VAL A 144 -12.00 -16.53 -21.31
N ILE A 145 -12.12 -15.65 -20.32
CA ILE A 145 -13.40 -15.26 -19.72
C ILE A 145 -13.90 -13.95 -20.32
N PHE A 146 -12.99 -12.99 -20.45
CA PHE A 146 -13.27 -11.69 -21.05
C PHE A 146 -12.05 -11.18 -21.79
N ARG A 147 -12.25 -10.17 -22.63
CA ARG A 147 -11.18 -9.38 -23.25
C ARG A 147 -11.33 -7.93 -22.82
N LEU A 148 -10.23 -7.36 -22.35
CA LEU A 148 -10.14 -5.96 -21.95
C LEU A 148 -9.63 -5.15 -23.13
N SER A 149 -10.44 -4.20 -23.62
CA SER A 149 -10.09 -3.34 -24.75
C SER A 149 -9.74 -1.92 -24.33
N LYS A 150 -10.49 -1.34 -23.37
CA LYS A 150 -10.32 0.05 -22.93
C LYS A 150 -10.60 0.22 -21.44
N VAL A 151 -9.85 1.11 -20.80
CA VAL A 151 -10.06 1.62 -19.43
C VAL A 151 -10.07 3.15 -19.50
N ASP A 152 -11.05 3.80 -18.91
CA ASP A 152 -11.19 5.26 -18.86
C ASP A 152 -11.77 5.66 -17.50
N VAL A 153 -10.93 6.24 -16.65
CA VAL A 153 -11.23 6.50 -15.24
C VAL A 153 -10.67 7.85 -14.78
N ASP A 154 -11.40 8.46 -13.85
CA ASP A 154 -11.05 9.68 -13.18
C ASP A 154 -10.80 9.39 -11.70
N LEU A 155 -9.56 9.54 -11.26
CA LEU A 155 -9.15 9.36 -9.86
C LEU A 155 -9.20 10.73 -9.16
N ILE A 156 -9.98 10.82 -8.09
CA ILE A 156 -10.19 12.05 -7.32
C ILE A 156 -9.57 11.89 -5.95
N PHE A 157 -8.61 12.77 -5.67
CA PHE A 157 -7.88 12.79 -4.43
C PHE A 157 -8.23 14.04 -3.63
N ASN A 158 -8.12 13.94 -2.31
CA ASN A 158 -8.37 15.06 -1.40
C ASN A 158 -7.25 15.15 -0.35
N PHE A 159 -6.91 16.37 0.05
CA PHE A 159 -6.08 16.60 1.24
C PHE A 159 -6.92 16.47 2.51
N THR A 160 -6.75 15.36 3.23
CA THR A 160 -7.38 15.15 4.55
C THR A 160 -6.83 16.09 5.61
N SER A 161 -5.59 16.55 5.43
CA SER A 161 -5.00 17.66 6.17
C SER A 161 -3.90 18.31 5.35
N SER A 162 -3.30 19.40 5.85
CA SER A 162 -2.25 20.13 5.15
C SER A 162 -0.95 19.35 4.88
N ALA A 163 -0.85 18.10 5.36
CA ALA A 163 0.29 17.22 5.14
C ALA A 163 -0.08 15.86 4.51
N TYR A 164 -1.36 15.53 4.40
CA TYR A 164 -1.83 14.20 4.02
C TYR A 164 -2.84 14.29 2.90
N TRP A 165 -2.79 13.34 1.99
CA TRP A 165 -3.74 13.20 0.88
C TRP A 165 -4.16 11.75 0.74
N GLU A 166 -5.36 11.53 0.23
CA GLU A 166 -5.89 10.19 -0.05
C GLU A 166 -6.75 10.18 -1.31
N LEU A 167 -6.85 9.02 -1.97
CA LEU A 167 -7.84 8.77 -3.00
C LEU A 167 -9.21 8.64 -2.32
N VAL A 168 -10.10 9.60 -2.57
CA VAL A 168 -11.44 9.65 -1.97
C VAL A 168 -12.51 9.07 -2.88
N ASN A 169 -12.36 9.25 -4.19
CA ASN A 169 -13.33 8.77 -5.17
C ASN A 169 -12.64 8.35 -6.48
N ALA A 170 -13.30 7.50 -7.24
CA ALA A 170 -12.86 7.05 -8.55
C ALA A 170 -14.08 6.88 -9.45
N ASP A 171 -14.23 7.80 -10.41
CA ASP A 171 -15.34 7.79 -11.35
C ASP A 171 -14.92 7.03 -12.60
N VAL A 172 -15.70 6.00 -12.95
CA VAL A 172 -15.50 5.24 -14.17
C VAL A 172 -16.27 5.87 -15.31
N ARG A 173 -15.59 6.25 -16.39
CA ARG A 173 -16.24 6.67 -17.63
C ARG A 173 -16.60 5.45 -18.45
N THR A 174 -15.62 4.58 -18.70
CA THR A 174 -15.83 3.32 -19.42
C THR A 174 -14.73 2.32 -19.10
N ILE A 175 -15.10 1.08 -18.79
CA ILE A 175 -14.20 -0.08 -18.88
C ILE A 175 -14.85 -1.08 -19.83
N SER A 176 -14.28 -1.18 -21.03
CA SER A 176 -14.79 -2.04 -22.09
C SER A 176 -14.32 -3.47 -21.87
N LEU A 177 -15.28 -4.32 -21.51
CA LEU A 177 -15.10 -5.76 -21.30
C LEU A 177 -15.94 -6.49 -22.35
N ASP A 178 -15.27 -7.28 -23.18
CA ASP A 178 -15.93 -8.12 -24.18
C ASP A 178 -15.97 -9.57 -23.67
N GLY A 179 -17.16 -10.15 -23.54
CA GLY A 179 -17.32 -11.54 -23.11
C GLY A 179 -16.82 -12.52 -24.17
N ALA A 180 -16.14 -13.60 -23.75
CA ALA A 180 -15.68 -14.65 -24.66
C ALA A 180 -16.72 -15.77 -24.93
N GLU A 181 -17.82 -15.83 -24.15
CA GLU A 181 -18.92 -16.80 -24.30
C GLU A 181 -20.32 -16.14 -24.17
N GLU A 182 -21.36 -16.84 -24.63
CA GLU A 182 -22.80 -16.48 -24.54
C GLU A 182 -23.26 -16.33 -23.09
N GLY A 183 -22.89 -15.21 -22.48
CA GLY A 183 -23.20 -14.85 -21.10
C GLY A 183 -22.74 -13.43 -20.74
N GLY A 184 -22.13 -12.71 -21.70
CA GLY A 184 -21.92 -11.27 -21.72
C GLY A 184 -21.40 -10.67 -20.41
N VAL A 185 -20.09 -10.54 -20.26
CA VAL A 185 -19.54 -9.68 -19.19
C VAL A 185 -19.92 -8.24 -19.53
N PRO A 186 -20.65 -7.52 -18.66
CA PRO A 186 -21.03 -6.14 -18.96
C PRO A 186 -19.80 -5.24 -18.97
N SER A 187 -19.73 -4.33 -19.94
CA SER A 187 -18.84 -3.18 -19.86
C SER A 187 -19.27 -2.29 -18.68
N VAL A 188 -18.29 -1.75 -17.97
CA VAL A 188 -18.54 -0.85 -16.83
C VAL A 188 -18.67 0.58 -17.35
N ASP A 189 -19.69 1.28 -16.89
CA ASP A 189 -19.93 2.69 -17.19
C ASP A 189 -20.25 3.46 -15.90
N ASN A 190 -20.58 4.74 -16.06
CA ASN A 190 -20.91 5.65 -14.98
C ASN A 190 -22.16 5.26 -14.15
N THR A 191 -22.92 4.24 -14.55
CA THR A 191 -24.05 3.73 -13.76
C THR A 191 -23.61 2.79 -12.64
N TRP A 192 -22.36 2.34 -12.66
CA TRP A 192 -21.81 1.48 -11.64
C TRP A 192 -21.36 2.28 -10.43
N ARG A 193 -21.72 1.80 -9.24
CA ARG A 193 -21.37 2.44 -7.97
C ARG A 193 -20.01 1.98 -7.50
N LEU A 194 -19.19 2.93 -7.06
CA LEU A 194 -17.93 2.67 -6.37
C LEU A 194 -18.21 2.06 -4.99
N VAL A 195 -17.45 1.02 -4.65
CA VAL A 195 -17.60 0.27 -3.40
C VAL A 195 -16.31 0.36 -2.59
N SER A 196 -16.42 0.61 -1.29
CA SER A 196 -15.25 0.78 -0.41
C SER A 196 -14.63 -0.54 0.10
N GLY A 197 -15.37 -1.65 0.15
CA GLY A 197 -14.86 -2.92 0.69
C GLY A 197 -15.50 -4.19 0.13
N ILE A 198 -14.76 -5.30 0.24
CA ILE A 198 -15.22 -6.67 -0.07
C ILE A 198 -15.21 -7.51 1.20
N SER A 199 -16.34 -8.18 1.45
CA SER A 199 -16.46 -9.26 2.42
C SER A 199 -16.90 -10.55 1.71
N SER A 200 -16.67 -11.70 2.33
CA SER A 200 -17.09 -13.00 1.81
C SER A 200 -17.95 -13.71 2.82
N ASN A 201 -19.09 -14.24 2.39
CA ASN A 201 -19.97 -15.09 3.19
C ASN A 201 -20.27 -16.41 2.46
N ASN A 202 -21.12 -17.27 3.03
CA ASN A 202 -21.48 -18.55 2.41
C ASN A 202 -22.24 -18.41 1.08
N LYS A 203 -22.84 -17.25 0.81
CA LYS A 203 -23.66 -16.97 -0.38
C LYS A 203 -22.90 -16.28 -1.52
N GLY A 204 -21.67 -15.82 -1.28
CA GLY A 204 -20.86 -15.12 -2.29
C GLY A 204 -20.00 -14.02 -1.68
N TRP A 205 -19.58 -13.08 -2.52
CA TRP A 205 -18.99 -11.83 -2.06
C TRP A 205 -20.04 -10.77 -1.75
N ILE A 206 -19.76 -9.93 -0.76
CA ILE A 206 -20.56 -8.77 -0.37
C ILE A 206 -19.71 -7.54 -0.56
N PHE A 207 -20.25 -6.57 -1.28
CA PHE A 207 -19.65 -5.28 -1.54
C PHE A 207 -20.30 -4.25 -0.61
N THR A 208 -19.50 -3.51 0.16
CA THR A 208 -19.99 -2.59 1.21
C THR A 208 -19.27 -1.26 1.17
N ASP A 209 -19.98 -0.21 1.58
CA ASP A 209 -19.45 1.16 1.69
C ASP A 209 -19.18 1.56 3.15
N ASN A 210 -19.51 0.68 4.10
CA ASN A 210 -19.40 0.97 5.52
C ASN A 210 -17.99 0.74 6.08
N GLN A 211 -17.00 0.54 5.21
CA GLN A 211 -15.61 0.31 5.58
C GLN A 211 -14.70 1.38 5.00
N SER A 212 -13.54 1.61 5.63
CA SER A 212 -12.49 2.42 5.03
C SER A 212 -12.11 1.86 3.66
N PRO A 213 -11.86 2.72 2.65
CA PRO A 213 -11.64 2.24 1.30
C PRO A 213 -10.47 1.27 1.18
N ALA A 214 -10.74 0.11 0.60
CA ALA A 214 -9.81 -1.01 0.50
C ALA A 214 -8.61 -0.72 -0.41
N TRP A 215 -8.71 0.29 -1.30
CA TRP A 215 -7.63 0.65 -2.22
C TRP A 215 -6.39 1.20 -1.50
N ASN A 216 -6.54 1.80 -0.31
CA ASN A 216 -5.44 2.30 0.53
C ASN A 216 -4.38 3.12 -0.23
N ILE A 217 -4.83 3.97 -1.15
CA ILE A 217 -3.97 4.89 -1.91
C ILE A 217 -3.98 6.22 -1.18
N ASN A 218 -2.99 6.43 -0.32
CA ASN A 218 -2.81 7.66 0.45
C ASN A 218 -1.34 7.94 0.67
N GLY A 219 -1.02 9.18 1.04
CA GLY A 219 0.34 9.54 1.33
C GLY A 219 0.51 10.88 2.00
N PHE A 220 1.77 11.22 2.20
CA PHE A 220 2.20 12.50 2.73
C PHE A 220 2.59 13.41 1.58
N LYS A 221 2.34 14.71 1.68
CA LYS A 221 2.65 15.66 0.60
C LYS A 221 4.14 15.72 0.22
N ASP A 222 5.02 15.51 1.20
CA ASP A 222 6.48 15.63 1.04
C ASP A 222 7.16 14.28 0.74
N TYR A 223 6.38 13.22 0.58
CA TYR A 223 6.85 11.87 0.29
C TYR A 223 6.32 11.45 -1.07
N ALA A 224 7.11 10.68 -1.81
CA ALA A 224 6.60 9.92 -2.93
C ALA A 224 5.76 8.77 -2.39
N PHE A 225 4.57 8.54 -2.92
CA PHE A 225 3.87 7.28 -2.73
C PHE A 225 4.40 6.26 -3.74
N SER A 226 4.64 5.03 -3.30
CA SER A 226 5.06 3.92 -4.16
C SER A 226 4.29 2.67 -3.80
N CYS A 227 3.85 1.92 -4.80
CA CYS A 227 3.12 0.68 -4.57
C CYS A 227 3.39 -0.32 -5.70
N GLY A 228 3.93 -1.49 -5.35
CA GLY A 228 4.18 -2.55 -6.32
C GLY A 228 2.89 -3.09 -6.95
N ARG A 229 1.82 -3.21 -6.14
CA ARG A 229 0.47 -3.54 -6.61
C ARG A 229 -0.55 -2.93 -5.67
N THR A 230 -1.42 -2.06 -6.18
CA THR A 230 -2.50 -1.50 -5.38
C THR A 230 -3.59 -2.54 -5.14
N SER A 231 -4.30 -2.39 -4.02
CA SER A 231 -5.59 -3.04 -3.86
C SER A 231 -6.56 -2.52 -4.94
N PRO A 232 -7.48 -3.36 -5.44
CA PRO A 232 -8.37 -2.96 -6.51
C PRO A 232 -9.42 -1.96 -6.04
N ILE A 233 -9.64 -0.92 -6.83
CA ILE A 233 -10.76 0.02 -6.74
C ILE A 233 -11.95 -0.67 -7.40
N ILE A 234 -13.05 -0.88 -6.68
CA ILE A 234 -14.12 -1.79 -7.13
C ILE A 234 -15.41 -1.05 -7.40
N TRP A 235 -16.04 -1.37 -8.52
CA TRP A 235 -17.39 -0.95 -8.84
C TRP A 235 -18.32 -2.17 -8.92
N ALA A 236 -19.55 -1.99 -8.45
CA ALA A 236 -20.60 -2.99 -8.51
C ALA A 236 -21.94 -2.36 -8.90
N LYS A 237 -22.82 -3.14 -9.53
CA LYS A 237 -24.18 -2.72 -9.86
C LYS A 237 -25.17 -3.17 -8.78
N GLU A 238 -26.02 -2.26 -8.33
CA GLU A 238 -27.01 -2.55 -7.27
C GLU A 238 -28.04 -3.61 -7.69
N GLU A 239 -28.43 -3.62 -8.97
CA GLU A 239 -29.42 -4.54 -9.53
C GLU A 239 -28.84 -5.91 -9.95
N SER A 240 -27.53 -5.98 -10.17
CA SER A 240 -26.83 -7.17 -10.68
C SER A 240 -25.73 -7.56 -9.70
N LEU A 241 -26.08 -8.44 -8.76
CA LEU A 241 -25.13 -9.06 -7.83
C LEU A 241 -24.30 -10.18 -8.46
N GLU A 242 -24.25 -10.31 -9.79
CA GLU A 242 -23.51 -11.41 -10.43
C GLU A 242 -22.05 -11.07 -10.65
N HIS A 243 -21.77 -9.82 -11.02
CA HIS A 243 -20.45 -9.36 -11.39
C HIS A 243 -20.08 -8.05 -10.68
N ALA A 244 -18.83 -7.95 -10.24
CA ALA A 244 -18.20 -6.70 -9.84
C ALA A 244 -16.89 -6.53 -10.61
N VAL A 245 -16.42 -5.30 -10.79
CA VAL A 245 -15.18 -5.03 -11.55
C VAL A 245 -14.25 -4.19 -10.70
N GLY A 246 -13.01 -4.63 -10.59
CA GLY A 246 -11.93 -3.96 -9.89
C GLY A 246 -10.87 -3.41 -10.82
N LEU A 247 -10.25 -2.27 -10.48
CA LEU A 247 -9.09 -1.70 -11.15
C LEU A 247 -7.92 -1.65 -10.18
N ALA A 248 -6.79 -2.25 -10.57
CA ALA A 248 -5.55 -2.22 -9.80
C ALA A 248 -4.40 -1.67 -10.65
N PHE A 249 -3.51 -0.92 -10.02
CA PHE A 249 -2.30 -0.39 -10.63
C PHE A 249 -1.09 -1.21 -10.19
N HIS A 250 -0.14 -1.39 -11.09
CA HIS A 250 1.13 -2.05 -10.82
C HIS A 250 2.28 -1.06 -10.96
N ASN A 251 3.22 -1.15 -10.03
CA ASN A 251 4.36 -0.25 -9.90
C ASN A 251 3.93 1.21 -10.06
N LEU A 252 2.94 1.60 -9.24
CA LEU A 252 2.43 2.95 -9.16
C LEU A 252 3.39 3.78 -8.31
N GLN A 253 3.86 4.91 -8.83
CA GLN A 253 4.60 5.90 -8.07
C GLN A 253 4.00 7.30 -8.30
N PHE A 254 3.77 8.04 -7.23
CA PHE A 254 3.14 9.36 -7.29
C PHE A 254 3.80 10.33 -6.33
N GLN A 255 4.03 11.57 -6.75
CA GLN A 255 4.59 12.62 -5.90
C GLN A 255 4.04 13.98 -6.29
N LEU A 256 3.55 14.75 -5.31
CA LEU A 256 2.97 16.07 -5.53
C LEU A 256 4.00 17.17 -5.77
N ASN A 257 5.20 17.04 -5.18
CA ASN A 257 6.30 18.00 -5.33
C ASN A 257 7.57 17.31 -5.83
N SER A 258 7.67 17.15 -7.14
CA SER A 258 8.75 16.44 -7.84
C SER A 258 9.83 17.35 -8.40
N THR A 259 9.71 18.67 -8.24
CA THR A 259 10.67 19.63 -8.79
C THR A 259 11.90 19.73 -7.91
N TYR A 260 13.05 19.37 -8.48
CA TYR A 260 14.36 19.45 -7.85
C TYR A 260 15.24 20.48 -8.55
N ILE A 261 15.91 21.31 -7.76
CA ILE A 261 16.88 22.28 -8.29
C ILE A 261 18.27 21.65 -8.21
N SER A 262 18.87 21.40 -9.37
CA SER A 262 20.25 20.96 -9.53
C SER A 262 21.23 22.03 -9.00
N PRO A 263 22.47 21.65 -8.59
CA PRO A 263 23.54 22.63 -8.31
C PRO A 263 23.72 23.68 -9.40
N ASP A 264 23.47 23.31 -10.67
CA ASP A 264 23.55 24.21 -11.83
C ASP A 264 22.30 25.10 -12.00
N LYS A 265 21.46 25.22 -10.97
CA LYS A 265 20.15 25.93 -10.96
C LYS A 265 19.13 25.44 -11.98
N LYS A 266 19.36 24.27 -12.60
CA LYS A 266 18.41 23.62 -13.51
C LYS A 266 17.31 22.94 -12.72
N ARG A 267 16.06 23.08 -13.17
CA ARG A 267 14.91 22.40 -12.56
C ARG A 267 14.71 21.05 -13.23
N MET A 268 14.64 20.01 -12.42
CA MET A 268 14.50 18.64 -12.85
C MET A 268 13.28 18.02 -12.18
N ALA A 269 12.41 17.37 -12.94
CA ALA A 269 11.35 16.54 -12.37
C ALA A 269 11.96 15.19 -11.96
N LYS A 270 11.85 14.84 -10.68
CA LYS A 270 12.31 13.55 -10.16
C LYS A 270 11.48 13.11 -8.97
N PHE A 271 11.39 11.80 -8.81
CA PHE A 271 10.91 11.25 -7.55
C PHE A 271 11.93 11.51 -6.43
N GLY A 272 11.42 11.85 -5.25
CA GLY A 272 12.17 12.06 -4.03
C GLY A 272 12.62 10.74 -3.42
N TRP A 273 13.59 10.84 -2.52
CA TRP A 273 14.13 9.68 -1.80
C TRP A 273 13.25 9.24 -0.63
N ARG A 274 12.34 10.11 -0.16
CA ARG A 274 11.38 9.81 0.90
C ARG A 274 10.17 9.14 0.26
N VAL A 275 10.01 7.85 0.52
CA VAL A 275 8.94 7.05 -0.10
C VAL A 275 8.02 6.50 0.99
N ASN A 276 6.71 6.73 0.82
CA ASN A 276 5.64 6.06 1.53
C ASN A 276 5.22 4.84 0.70
N ASP A 277 5.48 3.64 1.20
CA ASP A 277 5.09 2.40 0.54
C ASP A 277 3.67 1.97 0.96
N CYS A 278 2.89 1.43 0.03
CA CYS A 278 1.56 0.88 0.33
C CYS A 278 1.60 -0.43 1.12
N ALA A 279 2.75 -1.13 1.12
CA ALA A 279 2.94 -2.38 1.84
C ALA A 279 3.63 -2.12 3.20
N PRO A 280 2.95 -2.36 4.34
CA PRO A 280 3.63 -2.29 5.62
C PRO A 280 4.63 -3.43 5.75
N LEU A 281 5.80 -3.15 6.36
CA LEU A 281 6.83 -4.17 6.64
C LEU A 281 6.29 -5.36 7.44
N LEU A 282 5.30 -5.13 8.30
CA LEU A 282 4.67 -6.14 9.13
C LEU A 282 3.15 -6.02 9.00
N SER A 283 2.50 -7.11 8.58
CA SER A 283 1.04 -7.21 8.60
C SER A 283 0.50 -7.27 10.04
N ILE A 284 -0.78 -6.96 10.23
CA ILE A 284 -1.43 -7.13 11.54
C ILE A 284 -1.32 -8.57 12.06
N GLY A 285 -1.39 -9.56 11.17
CA GLY A 285 -1.22 -10.97 11.54
C GLY A 285 0.20 -11.27 12.02
N THR A 286 1.20 -10.72 11.34
CA THR A 286 2.61 -10.87 11.73
C THR A 286 2.87 -10.21 13.09
N TRP A 287 2.29 -9.04 13.35
CA TRP A 287 2.38 -8.36 14.65
C TRP A 287 1.79 -9.20 15.78
N MET A 288 0.61 -9.79 15.57
CA MET A 288 -0.02 -10.63 16.59
C MET A 288 0.80 -11.88 16.90
N ILE A 289 1.36 -12.54 15.89
CA ILE A 289 2.24 -13.70 16.07
C ILE A 289 3.51 -13.31 16.83
N LEU A 290 4.10 -12.16 16.49
CA LEU A 290 5.31 -11.67 17.14
C LEU A 290 5.08 -11.39 18.62
N VAL A 291 3.97 -10.75 18.99
CA VAL A 291 3.62 -10.50 20.39
C VAL A 291 3.42 -11.81 21.15
N VAL A 292 2.68 -12.76 20.58
CA VAL A 292 2.46 -14.08 21.20
C VAL A 292 3.79 -14.83 21.38
N ALA A 293 4.66 -14.82 20.36
CA ALA A 293 5.97 -15.46 20.43
C ALA A 293 6.85 -14.89 21.54
N ILE A 294 6.87 -13.57 21.71
CA ILE A 294 7.63 -12.91 22.80
C ILE A 294 7.11 -13.34 24.17
N ILE A 295 5.79 -13.44 24.35
CA ILE A 295 5.19 -13.91 25.62
C ILE A 295 5.61 -15.35 25.90
N PHE A 296 5.54 -16.25 24.91
CA PHE A 296 5.97 -17.64 25.06
C PHE A 296 7.46 -17.76 25.41
N ILE A 297 8.31 -16.98 24.73
CA ILE A 297 9.75 -16.92 25.06
C ILE A 297 9.94 -16.47 26.51
N GLY A 298 9.21 -15.44 26.97
CA GLY A 298 9.28 -14.97 28.35
C GLY A 298 8.93 -16.05 29.38
N VAL A 299 7.84 -16.78 29.16
CA VAL A 299 7.42 -17.88 30.06
C VAL A 299 8.43 -19.04 30.02
N LEU A 300 8.93 -19.42 28.85
CA LEU A 300 9.91 -20.49 28.71
C LEU A 300 11.26 -20.12 29.33
N SER A 301 11.74 -18.89 29.12
CA SER A 301 12.96 -18.39 29.75
C SER A 301 12.82 -18.35 31.27
N PHE A 302 11.67 -17.91 31.79
CA PHE A 302 11.42 -17.94 33.23
C PHE A 302 11.43 -19.37 33.78
N GLY A 303 10.77 -20.32 33.11
CA GLY A 303 10.81 -21.73 33.47
C GLY A 303 12.22 -22.33 33.41
N PHE A 304 13.00 -21.97 32.38
CA PHE A 304 14.40 -22.39 32.24
C PHE A 304 15.27 -21.85 33.37
N LEU A 305 15.10 -20.59 33.77
CA LEU A 305 15.83 -19.99 34.89
C LEU A 305 15.47 -20.66 36.22
N MET A 306 14.20 -21.02 36.44
CA MET A 306 13.77 -21.77 37.61
C MET A 306 14.44 -23.15 37.68
N LEU A 307 14.52 -23.87 36.55
CA LEU A 307 15.21 -25.16 36.50
C LEU A 307 16.72 -25.03 36.76
N ASN A 308 17.38 -23.99 36.24
CA ASN A 308 18.80 -23.75 36.51
C ASN A 308 19.09 -23.35 37.97
N SER A 309 18.09 -22.85 38.70
CA SER A 309 18.24 -22.52 40.12
C SER A 309 18.15 -23.73 41.05
N VAL A 310 17.77 -24.91 40.53
CA VAL A 310 17.71 -26.13 41.35
C VAL A 310 19.14 -26.63 41.59
N GLN A 311 19.70 -26.22 42.73
CA GLN A 311 20.93 -26.80 43.24
C GLN A 311 20.60 -28.16 43.84
N THR A 312 21.16 -29.22 43.27
CA THR A 312 21.14 -30.53 43.93
C THR A 312 21.93 -30.38 45.23
N MET A 313 21.33 -30.74 46.36
CA MET A 313 22.03 -30.80 47.64
C MET A 313 23.33 -31.58 47.42
N SER A 314 24.47 -30.92 47.66
CA SER A 314 25.78 -31.56 47.70
C SER A 314 25.63 -32.72 48.67
N ARG A 315 25.70 -33.94 48.12
CA ARG A 315 25.86 -35.24 48.78
C ARG A 315 25.68 -35.13 50.29
N PHE A 316 24.55 -35.63 50.80
CA PHE A 316 24.33 -35.83 52.23
C PHE A 316 25.66 -36.26 52.87
N ASP A 317 26.30 -35.31 53.54
CA ASP A 317 27.43 -35.58 54.42
C ASP A 317 26.81 -36.46 55.48
N ASP A 318 27.01 -37.76 55.34
CA ASP A 318 26.56 -38.75 56.28
C ASP A 318 27.15 -38.35 57.64
N PRO A 319 26.35 -37.85 58.60
CA PRO A 319 26.86 -37.39 59.88
C PRO A 319 27.45 -38.54 60.72
N LYS A 320 27.49 -39.76 60.17
CA LYS A 320 28.06 -40.97 60.75
C LYS A 320 29.36 -41.46 60.14
N GLN A 321 29.99 -40.77 59.18
CA GLN A 321 31.38 -41.08 58.88
C GLN A 321 32.29 -40.48 59.95
N LYS A 322 32.71 -41.33 60.89
CA LYS A 322 33.82 -41.07 61.83
C LYS A 322 34.94 -40.36 61.06
N GLN A 323 35.32 -39.17 61.50
CA GLN A 323 36.56 -38.55 61.09
C GLN A 323 37.68 -39.57 61.36
N ILE A 324 38.33 -40.07 60.30
CA ILE A 324 39.50 -40.94 60.45
C ILE A 324 40.63 -40.05 60.95
N ILE A 325 40.81 -40.01 62.27
CA ILE A 325 42.00 -39.44 62.88
C ILE A 325 43.12 -40.46 62.67
N ILE A 326 43.91 -40.29 61.61
CA ILE A 326 45.16 -41.03 61.46
C ILE A 326 46.14 -40.40 62.47
N SER A 327 46.19 -41.00 63.66
CA SER A 327 47.34 -40.81 64.56
C SER A 327 48.47 -41.67 64.02
N SER A 328 49.32 -41.09 63.17
CA SER A 328 50.60 -41.70 62.88
C SER A 328 51.46 -41.57 64.13
N LYS A 329 51.58 -42.65 64.90
CA LYS A 329 52.62 -42.78 65.92
C LYS A 329 53.83 -43.42 65.25
N GLU A 330 54.88 -42.64 65.13
CA GLU A 330 56.20 -43.06 64.70
C GLU A 330 56.90 -43.77 65.88
N ASN A 331 57.54 -44.90 65.57
CA ASN A 331 58.32 -45.82 66.40
C ASN A 331 57.57 -46.81 67.30
#